data_AF-A0A929IFQ3-F1
#
_entry.id   AF-A0A929IFQ3-F1
#
_cell.length_a   1.000
_cell.length_b   1.000
_cell.length_c   1.000
_cell.angle_alpha   90.00
_cell.angle_beta   90.00
_cell.angle_gamma   90.00
#
_symmetry.space_group_name_H-M   'P 1'
#
loop_
_entity.id
_entity.type
_entity.pdbx_description
1 polymer ?
#
loop_
_entity_poly.entity_id
_entity_poly.type
_entity_poly.pdbx_seq_one_letter_code
_entity_poly.pdbx_strand_id
1 'polypeptide(L)'
;MTFTRLMFPGLPFLAAGLAFAITAAGVSFAQAGNLDIAPPHLDEAGLAGYRDFLAGGRNRAFAIAPGGAWSWVSDMPDPDVSESEAIRACSRLTEQRCTLYALDGQVVFDRDAWAGSWGPYAGAEAAADRPIGTARGTRFPDLALKDPGGDPVKLSDLQGRIVFLHFWGSWCAPCQVEFPELQGLYDALKGDDGFAFVFVQAREDIDRSRRWARLRGFSMP
;
A
#
# COMPACT_ATOMS: atom_id res chain seq x y z
N MET A 1 -22.25 -0.97 74.64
CA MET A 1 -22.46 -1.45 73.26
C MET A 1 -21.18 -1.14 72.49
N THR A 2 -20.05 -1.77 72.80
CA THR A 2 -19.59 -3.06 72.25
C THR A 2 -19.66 -3.08 70.72
N PHE A 3 -18.55 -2.74 70.05
CA PHE A 3 -18.19 -3.40 68.79
C PHE A 3 -16.67 -3.56 68.70
N THR A 4 -16.31 -4.84 68.69
CA THR A 4 -15.00 -5.47 68.66
C THR A 4 -14.22 -5.10 67.40
N ARG A 5 -12.99 -4.61 67.57
CA ARG A 5 -11.97 -4.55 66.50
C ARG A 5 -11.47 -5.97 66.25
N LEU A 6 -11.80 -6.54 65.10
CA LEU A 6 -11.21 -7.78 64.59
C LEU A 6 -9.79 -7.47 64.06
N MET A 7 -8.78 -8.01 64.75
CA MET A 7 -7.43 -8.21 64.21
C MET A 7 -7.47 -9.31 63.15
N PHE A 8 -6.96 -9.03 61.96
CA PHE A 8 -6.56 -10.06 61.00
C PHE A 8 -5.03 -10.09 60.92
N PRO A 9 -4.37 -11.23 61.15
CA PRO A 9 -2.91 -11.36 61.04
C PRO A 9 -2.47 -11.68 59.61
N GLY A 10 -1.35 -11.06 59.24
CA GLY A 10 -0.32 -11.46 58.27
C GLY A 10 -0.67 -12.42 57.13
N LEU A 11 -0.64 -11.89 55.91
CA LEU A 11 -0.32 -12.65 54.69
C LEU A 11 1.06 -12.21 54.19
N PRO A 12 1.97 -13.15 53.86
CA PRO A 12 3.34 -12.84 53.47
C PRO A 12 3.42 -12.29 52.04
N PHE A 13 4.27 -11.28 51.87
CA PHE A 13 4.70 -10.76 50.57
C PHE A 13 5.46 -11.85 49.80
N LEU A 14 4.83 -12.42 48.78
CA LEU A 14 5.50 -13.19 47.73
C LEU A 14 5.78 -12.25 46.55
N ALA A 15 7.03 -11.77 46.48
CA ALA A 15 7.56 -11.10 45.31
C ALA A 15 7.79 -12.14 44.21
N ALA A 16 6.79 -12.31 43.32
CA ALA A 16 6.95 -13.06 42.08
C ALA A 16 7.64 -12.15 41.06
N GLY A 17 8.95 -12.31 40.90
CA GLY A 17 9.70 -11.72 39.79
C GLY A 17 9.24 -12.33 38.47
N LEU A 18 8.52 -11.55 37.67
CA LEU A 18 8.26 -11.84 36.26
C LEU A 18 9.57 -11.65 35.48
N ALA A 19 10.32 -12.73 35.33
CA ALA A 19 11.36 -12.81 34.30
C ALA A 19 10.66 -12.84 32.94
N PHE A 20 10.73 -11.72 32.21
CA PHE A 20 10.40 -11.68 30.79
C PHE A 20 11.44 -12.52 30.03
N ALA A 21 11.08 -13.77 29.72
CA ALA A 21 11.77 -14.53 28.69
C ALA A 21 11.38 -13.91 27.34
N ILE A 22 12.26 -13.10 26.78
CA ILE A 22 12.17 -12.67 25.38
C ILE A 22 12.45 -13.92 24.54
N THR A 23 11.39 -14.63 24.15
CA THR A 23 11.48 -15.59 23.05
C THR A 23 11.71 -14.79 21.78
N ALA A 24 12.94 -14.81 21.26
CA ALA A 24 13.24 -14.38 19.91
C ALA A 24 12.36 -15.20 18.95
N ALA A 25 11.28 -14.59 18.45
CA ALA A 25 10.53 -15.13 17.34
C ALA A 25 11.51 -15.24 16.16
N GLY A 26 11.74 -16.48 15.73
CA GLY A 26 12.70 -16.82 14.70
C GLY A 26 12.48 -16.02 13.43
N VAL A 27 13.58 -15.50 12.89
CA VAL A 27 13.66 -14.97 11.53
C VAL A 27 13.23 -16.09 10.59
N SER A 28 12.07 -15.93 9.95
CA SER A 28 11.58 -16.90 8.97
C SER A 28 12.45 -16.78 7.72
N PHE A 29 13.28 -17.80 7.46
CA PHE A 29 14.09 -17.87 6.26
C PHE A 29 13.20 -18.17 5.05
N ALA A 30 13.36 -17.39 3.98
CA ALA A 30 12.62 -17.57 2.73
C ALA A 30 13.01 -18.91 2.07
N GLN A 31 12.05 -19.83 1.92
CA GLN A 31 12.15 -20.96 1.00
C GLN A 31 11.52 -20.56 -0.34
N ALA A 32 12.07 -21.05 -1.46
CA ALA A 32 11.73 -20.72 -2.84
C ALA A 32 10.29 -21.06 -3.31
N GLY A 33 9.33 -21.25 -2.40
CA GLY A 33 7.94 -21.60 -2.70
C GLY A 33 6.88 -20.76 -1.98
N ASN A 34 7.25 -19.76 -1.17
CA ASN A 34 6.27 -18.95 -0.45
C ASN A 34 6.03 -17.60 -1.17
N LEU A 35 5.05 -17.58 -2.07
CA LEU A 35 4.68 -16.40 -2.88
C LEU A 35 3.97 -15.30 -2.06
N ASP A 36 3.63 -15.56 -0.79
CA ASP A 36 3.11 -14.55 0.14
C ASP A 36 4.16 -13.50 0.56
N ILE A 37 5.43 -13.67 0.15
CA ILE A 37 6.55 -12.75 0.36
C ILE A 37 7.18 -12.35 -0.98
N ALA A 38 6.40 -12.35 -2.07
CA ALA A 38 6.88 -11.76 -3.31
C ALA A 38 6.98 -10.23 -3.16
N PRO A 39 7.99 -9.58 -3.77
CA PRO A 39 8.04 -8.13 -3.79
C PRO A 39 6.77 -7.57 -4.44
N PRO A 40 6.16 -6.53 -3.85
CA PRO A 40 4.91 -5.98 -4.36
C PRO A 40 5.14 -5.29 -5.71
N HIS A 41 4.07 -5.22 -6.52
CA HIS A 41 4.03 -4.50 -7.81
C HIS A 41 5.01 -5.00 -8.88
N LEU A 42 5.53 -6.22 -8.74
CA LEU A 42 6.27 -6.87 -9.82
C LEU A 42 5.34 -7.45 -10.87
N ASP A 43 5.70 -7.24 -12.12
CA ASP A 43 5.14 -7.97 -13.25
C ASP A 43 5.78 -9.37 -13.38
N GLU A 44 5.41 -10.10 -14.43
CA GLU A 44 5.94 -11.45 -14.66
C GLU A 44 7.48 -11.47 -14.80
N ALA A 45 8.05 -10.45 -15.46
CA ALA A 45 9.49 -10.30 -15.61
C ALA A 45 10.18 -10.01 -14.27
N GLY A 46 9.59 -9.16 -13.44
CA GLY A 46 10.03 -8.90 -12.08
C GLY A 46 9.99 -10.13 -11.19
N LEU A 47 8.91 -10.91 -11.26
CA LEU A 47 8.81 -12.17 -10.54
C LEU A 47 9.87 -13.18 -11.00
N ALA A 48 10.20 -13.22 -12.30
CA ALA A 48 11.30 -14.03 -12.81
C ALA A 48 12.66 -13.54 -12.28
N GLY A 49 12.93 -12.23 -12.34
CA GLY A 49 14.15 -11.63 -11.79
C GLY A 49 14.29 -11.86 -10.29
N TYR A 50 13.19 -11.85 -9.53
CA TYR A 50 13.23 -12.18 -8.10
C TYR A 50 13.58 -13.64 -7.86
N ARG A 51 13.11 -14.57 -8.69
CA ARG A 51 13.54 -15.98 -8.63
C ARG A 51 15.02 -16.13 -8.93
N ASP A 52 15.54 -15.41 -9.93
CA ASP A 52 16.98 -15.42 -10.25
C ASP A 52 17.81 -14.85 -9.09
N PHE A 53 17.35 -13.78 -8.45
CA PHE A 53 17.94 -13.25 -7.22
C PHE A 53 17.96 -14.31 -6.10
N LEU A 54 16.87 -15.03 -5.87
CA LEU A 54 16.84 -16.07 -4.84
C LEU A 54 17.84 -17.21 -5.12
N ALA A 55 18.08 -17.51 -6.40
CA ALA A 55 19.07 -18.49 -6.85
C ALA A 55 20.49 -17.91 -7.04
N GLY A 56 20.65 -16.60 -6.87
CA GLY A 56 21.89 -15.87 -7.12
C GLY A 56 23.00 -16.17 -6.12
N GLY A 57 24.20 -15.69 -6.45
CA GLY A 57 25.40 -15.88 -5.64
C GLY A 57 25.39 -15.16 -4.29
N ARG A 58 26.59 -14.98 -3.71
CA ARG A 58 26.73 -14.28 -2.40
C ARG A 58 26.64 -12.77 -2.60
N ASN A 59 26.41 -12.01 -1.53
CA ASN A 59 26.38 -10.55 -1.57
C ASN A 59 25.46 -10.08 -2.69
N ARG A 60 24.16 -10.33 -2.49
CA ARG A 60 23.11 -10.05 -3.45
C ARG A 60 22.05 -9.17 -2.84
N ALA A 61 21.51 -8.28 -3.65
CA ALA A 61 20.47 -7.35 -3.24
C ALA A 61 19.40 -7.25 -4.31
N PHE A 62 18.16 -7.04 -3.88
CA PHE A 62 17.00 -6.82 -4.74
C PHE A 62 16.35 -5.50 -4.36
N ALA A 63 16.22 -4.58 -5.31
CA ALA A 63 15.60 -3.28 -5.13
C ALA A 63 14.34 -3.15 -5.98
N ILE A 64 13.35 -2.43 -5.45
CA ILE A 64 12.05 -2.19 -6.11
C ILE A 64 11.63 -0.74 -6.00
N ALA A 65 10.74 -0.30 -6.88
CA ALA A 65 10.02 0.97 -6.80
C ALA A 65 8.52 0.78 -7.05
N PRO A 66 7.64 1.66 -6.54
CA PRO A 66 6.20 1.42 -6.57
C PRO A 66 5.55 1.30 -7.95
N GLY A 67 6.15 1.87 -8.99
CA GLY A 67 5.72 1.74 -10.38
C GLY A 67 6.17 0.44 -11.05
N GLY A 68 6.66 -0.54 -10.27
CA GLY A 68 7.07 -1.85 -10.76
C GLY A 68 8.47 -1.91 -11.35
N ALA A 69 9.27 -0.84 -11.24
CA ALA A 69 10.69 -0.92 -11.59
C ALA A 69 11.43 -1.73 -10.52
N TRP A 70 12.40 -2.52 -10.96
CA TRP A 70 13.17 -3.40 -10.10
C TRP A 70 14.56 -3.64 -10.68
N SER A 71 15.47 -4.08 -9.83
CA SER A 71 16.78 -4.56 -10.22
C SER A 71 17.31 -5.51 -9.16
N TRP A 72 18.33 -6.27 -9.53
CA TRP A 72 19.11 -7.03 -8.56
C TRP A 72 20.55 -7.18 -9.02
N VAL A 73 21.40 -7.52 -8.06
CA VAL A 73 22.82 -7.84 -8.28
C VAL A 73 23.20 -9.04 -7.43
N SER A 74 24.27 -9.74 -7.79
CA SER A 74 24.88 -10.79 -6.98
C SER A 74 26.37 -10.87 -7.23
N ASP A 75 27.07 -11.63 -6.40
CA ASP A 75 28.52 -11.82 -6.41
C ASP A 75 29.29 -10.50 -6.28
N MET A 76 28.71 -9.55 -5.54
CA MET A 76 29.35 -8.28 -5.23
C MET A 76 30.42 -8.45 -4.13
N PRO A 77 31.36 -7.50 -3.96
CA PRO A 77 32.40 -7.61 -2.94
C PRO A 77 31.87 -7.77 -1.51
N ASP A 78 30.80 -7.04 -1.17
CA ASP A 78 30.17 -7.04 0.14
C ASP A 78 28.67 -6.62 0.06
N PRO A 79 27.89 -6.81 1.16
CA PRO A 79 26.46 -6.50 1.17
C PRO A 79 26.13 -5.02 0.95
N ASP A 80 26.94 -4.08 1.44
CA ASP A 80 26.68 -2.63 1.30
C ASP A 80 26.83 -2.19 -0.16
N VAL A 81 27.84 -2.73 -0.86
CA VAL A 81 27.99 -2.54 -2.30
C VAL A 81 26.81 -3.15 -3.05
N SER A 82 26.32 -4.31 -2.62
CA SER A 82 25.15 -4.97 -3.23
C SER A 82 23.91 -4.08 -3.17
N GLU A 83 23.59 -3.57 -1.98
CA GLU A 83 22.47 -2.65 -1.76
C GLU A 83 22.58 -1.42 -2.66
N SER A 84 23.73 -0.74 -2.63
CA SER A 84 23.91 0.50 -3.37
C SER A 84 23.83 0.31 -4.89
N GLU A 85 24.37 -0.78 -5.43
CA GLU A 85 24.28 -1.08 -6.86
C GLU A 85 22.88 -1.51 -7.28
N ALA A 86 22.18 -2.32 -6.48
CA ALA A 86 20.79 -2.67 -6.76
C ALA A 86 19.93 -1.40 -6.83
N ILE A 87 19.95 -0.57 -5.78
CA ILE A 87 19.17 0.69 -5.76
C ILE A 87 19.53 1.56 -6.98
N ARG A 88 20.82 1.75 -7.27
CA ARG A 88 21.27 2.57 -8.41
C ARG A 88 20.79 2.02 -9.75
N ALA A 89 20.85 0.71 -9.96
CA ALA A 89 20.38 0.07 -11.18
C ALA A 89 18.86 0.24 -11.34
N CYS A 90 18.09 0.09 -10.26
CA CYS A 90 16.64 0.33 -10.25
C CYS A 90 16.32 1.80 -10.60
N SER A 91 17.05 2.76 -10.01
CA SER A 91 16.84 4.19 -10.25
C SER A 91 17.15 4.64 -11.68
N ARG A 92 17.77 3.80 -12.52
CA ARG A 92 17.91 4.08 -13.96
C ARG A 92 16.63 3.76 -14.76
N LEU A 93 15.71 2.99 -14.18
CA LEU A 93 14.49 2.51 -14.83
C LEU A 93 13.25 3.36 -14.47
N THR A 94 13.35 4.19 -13.44
CA THR A 94 12.21 4.98 -12.93
C THR A 94 12.67 6.28 -12.28
N GLU A 95 11.76 7.26 -12.25
CA GLU A 95 11.90 8.51 -11.49
C GLU A 95 11.44 8.37 -10.04
N GLN A 96 10.79 7.25 -9.70
CA GLN A 96 10.37 6.96 -8.33
C GLN A 96 11.55 6.52 -7.49
N ARG A 97 11.42 6.71 -6.17
CA ARG A 97 12.43 6.25 -5.22
C ARG A 97 12.46 4.72 -5.21
N CYS A 98 13.61 4.16 -5.55
CA CYS A 98 13.89 2.74 -5.34
C CYS A 98 14.27 2.51 -3.88
N THR A 99 13.75 1.41 -3.31
CA THR A 99 14.08 0.95 -1.97
C THR A 99 14.64 -0.46 -2.02
N LEU A 100 15.45 -0.81 -1.03
CA LEU A 100 15.91 -2.17 -0.85
C LEU A 100 14.73 -3.04 -0.37
N TYR A 101 14.51 -4.17 -1.05
CA TYR A 101 13.52 -5.15 -0.64
C TYR A 101 14.15 -6.33 0.08
N ALA A 102 15.24 -6.87 -0.47
CA ALA A 102 15.92 -8.03 0.10
C ALA A 102 17.44 -7.93 -0.04
N LEU A 103 18.14 -8.46 0.96
CA LEU A 103 19.60 -8.55 1.04
C LEU A 103 19.99 -9.97 1.45
N ASP A 104 20.83 -10.63 0.65
CA ASP A 104 21.29 -12.01 0.84
C ASP A 104 20.18 -13.05 1.08
N GLY A 105 19.00 -12.81 0.50
CA GLY A 105 17.82 -13.67 0.62
C GLY A 105 16.95 -13.38 1.84
N GLN A 106 17.32 -12.41 2.68
CA GLN A 106 16.47 -11.89 3.75
C GLN A 106 15.67 -10.69 3.24
N VAL A 107 14.37 -10.66 3.54
CA VAL A 107 13.53 -9.50 3.26
C VAL A 107 13.80 -8.44 4.33
N VAL A 108 14.25 -7.27 3.88
CA VAL A 108 14.60 -6.09 4.70
C VAL A 108 13.72 -4.89 4.37
N PHE A 109 12.58 -5.15 3.71
CA PHE A 109 11.67 -4.15 3.18
C PHE A 109 10.99 -3.32 4.29
N ASP A 110 11.27 -2.02 4.30
CA ASP A 110 10.60 -1.05 5.16
C ASP A 110 9.26 -0.60 4.55
N ARG A 111 8.16 -1.10 5.15
CA ARG A 111 6.79 -0.81 4.72
C ARG A 111 6.39 0.64 4.98
N ASP A 112 6.92 1.26 6.03
CA ASP A 112 6.55 2.63 6.40
C ASP A 112 7.26 3.62 5.45
N ALA A 113 8.52 3.37 5.13
CA ALA A 113 9.25 4.14 4.12
C ALA A 113 8.68 3.95 2.70
N TRP A 114 8.07 2.79 2.42
CA TRP A 114 7.44 2.52 1.11
C TRP A 114 6.31 3.48 0.79
N ALA A 115 5.50 3.88 1.77
CA ALA A 115 4.41 4.84 1.57
C ALA A 115 4.93 6.18 1.00
N GLY A 116 6.13 6.60 1.41
CA GLY A 116 6.81 7.80 0.88
C GLY A 116 7.45 7.64 -0.49
N SER A 117 7.44 6.45 -1.10
CA SER A 117 8.15 6.17 -2.35
C SER A 117 7.30 6.33 -3.62
N TRP A 118 5.98 6.55 -3.45
CA TRP A 118 5.00 6.53 -4.55
C TRP A 118 5.00 7.78 -5.44
N GLY A 119 5.44 8.92 -4.92
CA GLY A 119 5.48 10.18 -5.64
C GLY A 119 6.91 10.61 -5.96
N PRO A 120 7.13 11.37 -7.05
CA PRO A 120 8.40 12.05 -7.27
C PRO A 120 8.60 13.26 -6.33
N TYR A 121 7.62 13.56 -5.46
CA TYR A 121 7.64 14.72 -4.57
C TYR A 121 7.85 14.33 -3.13
N ALA A 122 8.68 15.11 -2.44
CA ALA A 122 8.92 14.97 -1.00
C ALA A 122 7.69 15.36 -0.15
N GLY A 123 6.72 16.08 -0.70
CA GLY A 123 5.50 16.49 0.01
C GLY A 123 4.50 17.27 -0.84
N ALA A 124 3.35 17.61 -0.24
CA ALA A 124 2.23 18.28 -0.92
C ALA A 124 2.57 19.67 -1.47
N GLU A 125 3.42 20.43 -0.76
CA GLU A 125 3.87 21.76 -1.20
C GLU A 125 4.66 21.66 -2.52
N ALA A 126 5.65 20.77 -2.59
CA ALA A 126 6.43 20.52 -3.82
C ALA A 126 5.56 20.02 -4.99
N ALA A 127 4.46 19.32 -4.70
CA ALA A 127 3.51 18.88 -5.70
C ALA A 127 2.60 20.02 -6.20
N ALA A 128 2.29 21.02 -5.36
CA ALA A 128 1.35 22.10 -5.68
C ALA A 128 1.84 23.02 -6.82
N ASP A 129 3.15 23.21 -6.93
CA ASP A 129 3.80 24.07 -7.93
C ASP A 129 3.96 23.40 -9.30
N ARG A 130 3.57 22.14 -9.44
CA ARG A 130 3.74 21.40 -10.69
C ARG A 130 2.68 21.80 -11.71
N PRO A 131 3.03 21.83 -13.01
CA PRO A 131 2.04 22.08 -14.06
C PRO A 131 0.97 20.98 -14.04
N ILE A 132 -0.24 21.36 -14.44
CA ILE A 132 -1.33 20.41 -14.69
C ILE A 132 -1.02 19.64 -15.97
N GLY A 133 -1.20 18.32 -15.95
CA GLY A 133 -0.94 17.48 -17.11
C GLY A 133 -1.27 16.00 -16.89
N THR A 134 -0.92 15.18 -17.88
CA THR A 134 -1.08 13.72 -17.83
C THR A 134 0.25 12.96 -17.70
N ALA A 135 1.37 13.70 -17.66
CA ALA A 135 2.68 13.11 -17.43
C ALA A 135 2.89 12.76 -15.94
N ARG A 136 3.75 11.79 -15.65
CA ARG A 136 4.11 11.45 -14.26
C ARG A 136 4.63 12.70 -13.53
N GLY A 137 4.21 12.85 -12.27
CA GLY A 137 4.52 14.01 -11.44
C GLY A 137 3.73 15.29 -11.76
N THR A 138 3.03 15.39 -12.90
CA THR A 138 2.15 16.54 -13.10
C THR A 138 0.95 16.48 -12.17
N ARG A 139 0.37 17.64 -11.84
CA ARG A 139 -0.87 17.69 -11.07
C ARG A 139 -1.99 17.10 -11.91
N PHE A 140 -2.79 16.23 -11.29
CA PHE A 140 -3.93 15.62 -11.96
C PHE A 140 -4.89 16.72 -12.48
N PRO A 141 -5.37 16.64 -13.74
CA PRO A 141 -6.30 17.61 -14.28
C PRO A 141 -7.60 17.63 -13.50
N ASP A 142 -8.15 18.83 -13.28
CA ASP A 142 -9.46 18.93 -12.65
C ASP A 142 -10.52 18.35 -13.60
N LEU A 143 -11.36 17.45 -13.08
CA LEU A 143 -12.45 16.86 -13.84
C LEU A 143 -13.75 17.51 -13.42
N ALA A 144 -14.41 18.15 -14.38
CA ALA A 144 -15.77 18.64 -14.24
C ALA A 144 -16.74 17.56 -14.73
N LEU A 145 -17.51 17.02 -13.79
CA LEU A 145 -18.47 15.94 -13.99
C LEU A 145 -19.88 16.44 -13.68
N LYS A 146 -20.86 15.56 -13.90
CA LYS A 146 -22.22 15.72 -13.38
C LYS A 146 -22.51 14.59 -12.43
N ASP A 147 -23.12 14.91 -11.31
CA ASP A 147 -23.62 13.91 -10.39
C ASP A 147 -24.90 13.23 -10.95
N PRO A 148 -25.48 12.26 -10.24
CA PRO A 148 -26.72 11.62 -10.68
C PRO A 148 -27.96 12.52 -10.72
N GLY A 149 -27.95 13.66 -10.04
CA GLY A 149 -29.00 14.69 -10.14
C GLY A 149 -28.82 15.61 -11.36
N GLY A 150 -27.65 15.56 -12.01
CA GLY A 150 -27.28 16.44 -13.12
C GLY A 150 -26.54 17.70 -12.68
N ASP A 151 -26.29 17.85 -11.38
CA ASP A 151 -25.58 18.99 -10.82
C ASP A 151 -24.08 18.90 -11.15
N PRO A 152 -23.43 20.03 -11.49
CA PRO A 152 -22.02 20.04 -11.80
C PRO A 152 -21.19 19.79 -10.54
N VAL A 153 -20.21 18.89 -10.64
CA VAL A 153 -19.24 18.58 -9.58
C VAL A 153 -17.83 18.64 -10.14
N LYS A 154 -16.88 19.22 -9.41
CA LYS A 154 -15.46 19.18 -9.76
C LYS A 154 -14.66 18.38 -8.74
N LEU A 155 -13.59 17.73 -9.19
CA LEU A 155 -12.67 17.10 -8.25
C LEU A 155 -11.93 18.13 -7.38
N SER A 156 -11.72 19.34 -7.90
CA SER A 156 -11.17 20.45 -7.12
C SER A 156 -12.03 20.84 -5.91
N ASP A 157 -13.33 20.54 -5.91
CA ASP A 157 -14.22 20.76 -4.76
C ASP A 157 -13.93 19.78 -3.61
N LEU A 158 -13.20 18.69 -3.87
CA LEU A 158 -12.81 17.66 -2.90
C LEU A 158 -11.38 17.88 -2.35
N GLN A 159 -10.76 19.03 -2.64
CA GLN A 159 -9.41 19.34 -2.14
C GLN A 159 -9.32 19.22 -0.62
N GLY A 160 -8.20 18.66 -0.15
CA GLY A 160 -7.97 18.37 1.27
C GLY A 160 -8.42 16.98 1.71
N ARG A 161 -9.13 16.24 0.85
CA ARG A 161 -9.49 14.83 1.07
C ARG A 161 -8.63 13.90 0.22
N ILE A 162 -8.51 12.66 0.66
CA ILE A 162 -8.01 11.56 -0.18
C ILE A 162 -9.17 11.14 -1.09
N VAL A 163 -8.98 11.28 -2.40
CA VAL A 163 -10.01 10.96 -3.40
C VAL A 163 -9.71 9.61 -4.04
N PHE A 164 -10.60 8.63 -3.83
CA PHE A 164 -10.65 7.39 -4.58
C PHE A 164 -11.44 7.62 -5.87
N LEU A 165 -10.73 7.85 -6.98
CA LEU A 165 -11.33 8.08 -8.30
C LEU A 165 -11.28 6.79 -9.12
N HIS A 166 -12.45 6.28 -9.51
CA HIS A 166 -12.57 4.98 -10.15
C HIS A 166 -13.40 5.03 -11.44
N PHE A 167 -12.78 4.76 -12.59
CA PHE A 167 -13.45 4.72 -13.89
C PHE A 167 -13.90 3.31 -14.21
N TRP A 168 -15.20 3.10 -14.46
CA TRP A 168 -15.75 1.75 -14.59
C TRP A 168 -16.94 1.68 -15.55
N GLY A 169 -17.49 0.48 -15.72
CA GLY A 169 -18.82 0.31 -16.29
C GLY A 169 -19.39 -1.08 -16.01
N SER A 170 -20.71 -1.20 -16.02
CA SER A 170 -21.43 -2.46 -15.79
C SER A 170 -21.10 -3.55 -16.81
N TRP A 171 -20.52 -3.17 -17.95
CA TRP A 171 -20.04 -4.05 -19.01
C TRP A 171 -18.58 -4.51 -18.84
N CYS A 172 -17.82 -3.90 -17.92
CA CYS A 172 -16.40 -4.16 -17.72
C CYS A 172 -16.20 -5.37 -16.81
N ALA A 173 -15.82 -6.52 -17.36
CA ALA A 173 -15.66 -7.76 -16.58
C ALA A 173 -14.64 -7.66 -15.43
N PRO A 174 -13.42 -7.09 -15.62
CA PRO A 174 -12.50 -6.86 -14.50
C PRO A 174 -13.13 -5.99 -13.41
N CYS A 175 -13.87 -4.96 -13.81
CA CYS A 175 -14.57 -4.10 -12.88
C CYS A 175 -15.64 -4.85 -12.08
N GLN A 176 -16.36 -5.78 -12.69
CA GLN A 176 -17.34 -6.56 -11.92
C GLN A 176 -16.68 -7.46 -10.86
N VAL A 177 -15.45 -7.92 -11.11
CA VAL A 177 -14.69 -8.77 -10.18
C VAL A 177 -14.15 -7.97 -8.99
N GLU A 178 -13.71 -6.72 -9.18
CA GLU A 178 -13.18 -5.89 -8.09
C GLU A 178 -14.27 -5.25 -7.20
N PHE A 179 -15.50 -5.11 -7.70
CA PHE A 179 -16.57 -4.38 -7.01
C PHE A 179 -16.90 -4.85 -5.59
N PRO A 180 -16.94 -6.15 -5.27
CA PRO A 180 -17.10 -6.60 -3.89
C PRO A 180 -16.04 -6.06 -2.93
N GLU A 181 -14.78 -6.01 -3.36
CA GLU A 181 -13.68 -5.47 -2.56
C GLU A 181 -13.78 -3.94 -2.44
N LEU A 182 -14.15 -3.26 -3.53
CA LEU A 182 -14.40 -1.82 -3.50
C LEU A 182 -15.56 -1.44 -2.56
N GLN A 183 -16.61 -2.25 -2.52
CA GLN A 183 -17.71 -2.06 -1.58
C GLN A 183 -17.22 -2.21 -0.14
N GLY A 184 -16.38 -3.20 0.15
CA GLY A 184 -15.76 -3.37 1.46
C GLY A 184 -14.90 -2.15 1.87
N LEU A 185 -14.11 -1.62 0.93
CA LEU A 185 -13.33 -0.40 1.15
C LEU A 185 -14.22 0.81 1.44
N TYR A 186 -15.28 0.99 0.66
CA TYR A 186 -16.25 2.05 0.88
C TYR A 186 -16.94 1.92 2.23
N ASP A 187 -17.40 0.72 2.61
CA ASP A 187 -18.07 0.50 3.89
C ASP A 187 -17.16 0.80 5.09
N ALA A 188 -15.85 0.54 4.96
CA ALA A 188 -14.86 0.86 5.98
C ALA A 188 -14.59 2.37 6.11
N LEU A 189 -14.71 3.15 5.03
CA LEU A 189 -14.23 4.54 4.97
C LEU A 189 -15.33 5.60 4.76
N LYS A 190 -16.56 5.23 4.41
CA LYS A 190 -17.65 6.19 4.07
C LYS A 190 -18.05 7.16 5.18
N GLY A 191 -17.64 6.90 6.42
CA GLY A 191 -17.88 7.78 7.57
C GLY A 191 -16.69 8.70 7.91
N ASP A 192 -15.58 8.61 7.17
CA ASP A 192 -14.41 9.45 7.35
C ASP A 192 -14.48 10.66 6.40
N ASP A 193 -14.62 11.85 6.98
CA ASP A 193 -14.66 13.11 6.21
C ASP A 193 -13.36 13.41 5.44
N GLY A 194 -12.26 12.74 5.80
CA GLY A 194 -10.98 12.80 5.11
C GLY A 194 -10.94 12.02 3.79
N PHE A 195 -11.95 11.21 3.48
CA PHE A 195 -12.03 10.42 2.25
C PHE A 195 -13.22 10.84 1.38
N ALA A 196 -13.04 10.75 0.06
CA ALA A 196 -14.11 10.90 -0.92
C ALA A 196 -14.01 9.80 -1.97
N PHE A 197 -15.15 9.19 -2.28
CA PHE A 197 -15.26 8.16 -3.32
C PHE A 197 -15.95 8.76 -4.54
N VAL A 198 -15.33 8.64 -5.71
CA VAL A 198 -15.86 9.13 -6.98
C VAL A 198 -15.81 8.00 -8.00
N PHE A 199 -16.97 7.42 -8.27
CA PHE A 199 -17.13 6.39 -9.30
C PHE A 199 -17.63 7.02 -10.59
N VAL A 200 -16.80 6.99 -11.63
CA VAL A 200 -17.11 7.56 -12.94
C VAL A 200 -17.50 6.43 -13.89
N GLN A 201 -18.78 6.35 -14.24
CA GLN A 201 -19.25 5.45 -15.28
C GLN A 201 -18.73 5.88 -16.65
N ALA A 202 -18.24 4.92 -17.42
CA ALA A 202 -17.68 5.12 -18.75
C ALA A 202 -18.48 4.34 -19.78
N ARG A 203 -18.79 5.00 -20.90
CA ARG A 203 -19.43 4.40 -22.08
C ARG A 203 -20.81 3.78 -21.81
N GLU A 204 -21.51 4.26 -20.79
CA GLU A 204 -22.90 3.91 -20.52
C GLU A 204 -23.64 5.04 -19.81
N ASP A 205 -24.96 4.97 -19.81
CA ASP A 205 -25.82 5.88 -19.07
C ASP A 205 -25.79 5.58 -17.56
N ILE A 206 -25.93 6.61 -16.73
CA ILE A 206 -25.86 6.47 -15.28
C ILE A 206 -27.00 5.62 -14.71
N ASP A 207 -28.19 5.63 -15.32
CA ASP A 207 -29.30 4.78 -14.87
C ASP A 207 -28.99 3.30 -15.05
N ARG A 208 -28.21 2.96 -16.08
CA ARG A 208 -27.76 1.57 -16.32
C ARG A 208 -26.79 1.13 -15.23
N SER A 209 -25.77 1.93 -14.95
CA SER A 209 -24.76 1.61 -13.94
C SER A 209 -25.37 1.52 -12.53
N ARG A 210 -26.20 2.49 -12.14
CA ARG A 210 -26.89 2.49 -10.83
C ARG A 210 -27.86 1.34 -10.67
N ARG A 211 -28.59 0.97 -11.73
CA ARG A 211 -29.46 -0.22 -11.70
C ARG A 211 -28.64 -1.49 -11.50
N TRP A 212 -27.54 -1.63 -12.22
CA TRP A 212 -26.66 -2.80 -12.09
C TRP A 212 -26.10 -2.94 -10.68
N ALA A 213 -25.65 -1.83 -10.07
CA ALA A 213 -25.10 -1.79 -8.73
C ALA A 213 -26.15 -2.15 -7.67
N ARG A 214 -27.34 -1.53 -7.74
CA ARG A 214 -28.44 -1.77 -6.81
C ARG A 214 -28.93 -3.22 -6.82
N LEU A 215 -29.05 -3.83 -8.00
CA LEU A 215 -29.47 -5.23 -8.12
C LEU A 215 -28.47 -6.22 -7.50
N ARG A 216 -27.24 -5.78 -7.23
CA ARG A 216 -26.18 -6.57 -6.59
C ARG A 216 -25.87 -6.14 -5.16
N GLY A 217 -26.65 -5.20 -4.62
CA GLY A 217 -26.49 -4.75 -3.23
C GLY A 217 -25.35 -3.76 -3.00
N PHE A 218 -24.76 -3.20 -4.06
CA PHE A 218 -23.73 -2.17 -3.91
C PHE A 218 -24.35 -0.81 -3.57
N SER A 219 -23.74 -0.10 -2.63
CA SER A 219 -24.19 1.20 -2.10
C SER A 219 -23.18 2.33 -2.31
N MET A 220 -22.04 2.05 -2.94
CA MET A 220 -21.07 3.04 -3.40
C MET A 220 -21.74 4.15 -4.24
N PRO A 221 -21.26 5.41 -4.15
CA PRO A 221 -21.91 6.59 -4.72
C PRO A 221 -22.04 6.57 -6.25
#